data_AF-A0A8B9QR13-F1
#
_entry.id   AF-A0A8B9QR13-F1
#
_cell.length_a   1.000
_cell.length_b   1.000
_cell.length_c   1.000
_cell.angle_alpha   90.00
_cell.angle_beta   90.00
_cell.angle_gamma   90.00
#
_symmetry.space_group_name_H-M   'P 1'
#
loop_
_entity.id
_entity.type
_entity.pdbx_description
1 polymer ?
#
loop_
_entity_poly.entity_id
_entity_poly.type
_entity_poly.pdbx_seq_one_letter_code
_entity_poly.pdbx_strand_id
1 'polypeptide(L)'
;MERDGARRCAAGRGKAGVVCEKHAVRSRLSARFVQPACCHPYCAFPLNKRELCVWSTAGQPLHLLGHKHSVSALSFGNTTEPLLLCSASHECVIVWNLAECAQKEQEG
;
A
#
# COMPACT_ATOMS: atom_id res chain seq x y z
N MET A 1 -26.60 -4.19 -5.13
CA MET A 1 -26.79 -5.49 -5.81
C MET A 1 -25.72 -5.60 -6.88
N GLU A 2 -24.92 -6.66 -6.77
CA GLU A 2 -23.84 -7.18 -7.62
C GLU A 2 -23.60 -6.59 -9.02
N ARG A 3 -22.30 -6.48 -9.35
CA ARG A 3 -21.65 -7.42 -10.28
C ARG A 3 -20.13 -7.35 -10.12
N ASP A 4 -19.63 -8.22 -9.25
CA ASP A 4 -18.20 -8.54 -9.15
C ASP A 4 -17.86 -9.50 -10.29
N GLY A 5 -17.21 -8.98 -11.32
CA GLY A 5 -16.84 -9.72 -12.52
C GLY A 5 -15.54 -10.50 -12.30
N ALA A 6 -15.59 -11.58 -11.53
CA ALA A 6 -14.45 -12.47 -11.32
C ALA A 6 -14.03 -13.15 -12.64
N ARG A 7 -13.09 -12.53 -13.37
CA ARG A 7 -12.40 -13.18 -14.49
C ARG A 7 -11.41 -14.20 -13.95
N ARG A 8 -11.80 -15.49 -13.98
CA ARG A 8 -10.90 -16.60 -13.70
C ARG A 8 -9.99 -16.83 -14.92
N CYS A 9 -8.69 -16.62 -14.75
CA CYS A 9 -7.69 -17.03 -15.73
C CYS A 9 -7.38 -18.51 -15.54
N ALA A 10 -7.67 -19.35 -16.55
CA ALA A 10 -7.28 -20.75 -16.57
C ALA A 10 -5.75 -20.87 -16.79
N ALA A 11 -5.08 -21.63 -15.94
CA ALA A 11 -3.64 -21.84 -16.01
C ALA A 11 -3.28 -22.87 -17.10
N GLY A 12 -2.82 -22.39 -18.26
CA GLY A 12 -2.18 -23.21 -19.29
C GLY A 12 -0.70 -23.43 -18.98
N ARG A 13 -0.23 -24.67 -19.08
CA ARG A 13 1.18 -25.05 -18.92
C ARG A 13 2.03 -24.55 -20.10
N GLY A 14 2.97 -23.65 -19.81
CA GLY A 14 4.22 -23.45 -20.56
C GLY A 14 4.29 -22.23 -21.49
N LYS A 15 5.29 -21.36 -21.23
CA LYS A 15 5.81 -20.21 -22.01
C LYS A 15 4.97 -18.92 -22.01
N ALA A 16 5.66 -17.82 -21.65
CA ALA A 16 5.17 -16.50 -21.24
C ALA A 16 4.35 -16.54 -19.93
N GLY A 17 4.92 -16.02 -18.85
CA GLY A 17 4.19 -15.88 -17.60
C GLY A 17 3.00 -14.95 -17.82
N VAL A 18 1.78 -15.48 -17.69
CA VAL A 18 0.58 -14.66 -17.74
C VAL A 18 0.59 -13.75 -16.51
N VAL A 19 0.75 -12.44 -16.72
CA VAL A 19 0.59 -11.45 -15.66
C VAL A 19 -0.90 -11.24 -15.46
N CYS A 20 -1.42 -11.80 -14.37
CA CYS A 20 -2.80 -11.54 -13.95
C CYS A 20 -2.79 -10.41 -12.92
N GLU A 21 -3.62 -9.40 -13.16
CA GLU A 21 -3.99 -8.45 -12.11
C GLU A 21 -4.74 -9.23 -11.01
N LYS A 22 -4.20 -9.23 -9.79
CA LYS A 22 -4.81 -9.90 -8.65
C LYS A 22 -5.67 -8.96 -7.81
N HIS A 23 -5.25 -7.69 -7.70
CA HIS A 23 -5.88 -6.70 -6.86
C HIS A 23 -5.76 -5.31 -7.48
N ALA A 24 -6.84 -4.53 -7.38
CA ALA A 24 -6.87 -3.12 -7.71
C ALA A 24 -7.19 -2.33 -6.44
N VAL A 25 -6.33 -1.37 -6.09
CA VAL A 25 -6.64 -0.39 -5.04
C VAL A 25 -6.66 0.99 -5.67
N ARG A 26 -7.68 1.78 -5.34
CA ARG A 26 -7.93 3.08 -5.96
C ARG A 26 -7.61 4.21 -5.00
N SER A 27 -6.61 5.03 -5.34
CA SER A 27 -6.41 6.31 -4.67
C SER A 27 -7.52 7.29 -5.08
N ARG A 28 -7.96 8.12 -4.15
CA ARG A 28 -8.86 9.25 -4.41
C ARG A 28 -8.12 10.47 -4.95
N LEU A 29 -6.78 10.43 -4.97
CA LEU A 29 -5.93 11.47 -5.53
C LEU A 29 -5.66 11.21 -7.01
N SER A 30 -5.45 12.30 -7.75
CA SER A 30 -4.95 12.21 -9.12
C SER A 30 -3.54 11.61 -9.12
N ALA A 31 -3.25 10.71 -10.05
CA ALA A 31 -1.95 10.03 -10.17
C ALA A 31 -0.75 11.00 -10.21
N ARG A 32 -0.95 12.24 -10.66
CA ARG A 32 0.07 13.30 -10.66
C ARG A 32 0.57 13.72 -9.28
N PHE A 33 -0.16 13.38 -8.21
CA PHE A 33 0.17 13.73 -6.82
C PHE A 33 0.53 12.50 -5.97
N VAL A 34 0.60 11.32 -6.59
CA VAL A 34 0.80 10.05 -5.88
C VAL A 34 2.17 9.53 -6.29
N GLN A 35 3.15 9.64 -5.39
CA GLN A 35 4.40 8.91 -5.51
C GLN A 35 4.33 7.66 -4.62
N PRO A 36 4.11 6.47 -5.20
CA PRO A 36 4.15 5.24 -4.42
C PRO A 36 5.58 4.92 -4.01
N ALA A 37 5.73 4.25 -2.87
CA ALA A 37 6.95 3.57 -2.48
C ALA A 37 6.72 2.07 -2.63
N CYS A 38 7.72 1.33 -3.09
CA CYS A 38 7.64 -0.13 -3.24
C CYS A 38 8.87 -0.78 -2.61
N CYS A 39 8.66 -1.83 -1.82
CA CYS A 39 9.70 -2.69 -1.26
C CYS A 39 9.10 -4.08 -1.14
N HIS A 40 9.61 -5.07 -1.86
CA HIS A 40 8.99 -6.40 -1.90
C HIS A 40 8.76 -6.97 -0.48
N PRO A 41 7.56 -7.46 -0.12
CA PRO A 41 6.33 -7.61 -0.93
C PRO A 41 5.34 -6.44 -0.88
N TYR A 42 5.72 -5.31 -0.29
CA TYR A 42 4.89 -4.15 -0.01
C TYR A 42 4.89 -3.06 -1.10
N CYS A 43 3.76 -2.39 -1.23
CA CYS A 43 3.59 -1.14 -1.96
C CYS A 43 2.82 -0.16 -1.07
N ALA A 44 3.30 1.06 -0.91
CA ALA A 44 2.67 2.10 -0.13
C ALA A 44 2.33 3.30 -1.01
N PHE A 45 1.16 3.90 -0.81
CA PHE A 45 0.74 5.08 -1.55
C PHE A 45 -0.25 5.93 -0.74
N PRO A 46 -0.30 7.26 -0.97
CA PRO A 46 -1.37 8.10 -0.42
C PRO A 46 -2.76 7.65 -0.92
N LEU A 47 -3.63 7.27 0.01
CA LEU A 47 -5.00 6.83 -0.30
C LEU A 47 -5.92 8.04 -0.54
N ASN A 48 -5.76 9.04 0.30
CA ASN A 48 -6.35 10.37 0.16
C ASN A 48 -5.29 11.41 0.59
N LYS A 49 -5.68 12.66 0.86
CA LYS A 49 -4.71 13.69 1.25
C LYS A 49 -3.88 13.27 2.47
N ARG A 50 -4.50 12.74 3.54
CA ARG A 50 -3.85 12.56 4.85
C ARG A 50 -3.56 11.11 5.23
N GLU A 51 -4.23 10.19 4.55
CA GLU A 51 -4.14 8.76 4.82
C GLU A 51 -3.26 8.02 3.82
N LEU A 52 -2.62 6.98 4.30
CA LEU A 52 -1.77 6.09 3.52
C LEU A 52 -2.40 4.71 3.45
N CYS A 53 -2.23 4.04 2.31
CA CYS A 53 -2.48 2.61 2.20
C CYS A 53 -1.14 1.89 2.01
N VAL A 54 -0.89 0.85 2.79
CA VAL A 54 0.20 -0.10 2.59
C VAL A 54 -0.40 -1.43 2.19
N TRP A 55 -0.13 -1.85 0.97
CA TRP A 55 -0.58 -3.09 0.40
C TRP A 55 0.55 -4.13 0.39
N SER A 56 0.20 -5.40 0.59
CA SER A 56 1.10 -6.55 0.46
C SER A 56 0.42 -7.66 -0.34
N THR A 57 1.20 -8.45 -1.06
CA THR A 57 0.69 -9.62 -1.79
C THR A 57 0.15 -10.75 -0.89
N ALA A 58 0.45 -10.71 0.40
CA ALA A 58 0.20 -11.81 1.34
C ALA A 58 -0.95 -11.54 2.33
N GLY A 59 -1.57 -10.36 2.34
CA GLY A 59 -2.51 -10.00 3.40
C GLY A 59 -3.46 -8.85 3.08
N GLN A 60 -4.20 -8.41 4.11
CA GLN A 60 -5.09 -7.26 4.02
C GLN A 60 -4.28 -5.95 3.94
N PRO A 61 -4.76 -4.93 3.20
CA PRO A 61 -4.14 -3.62 3.19
C PRO A 61 -4.17 -2.98 4.58
N LEU A 62 -3.08 -2.31 4.97
CA LEU A 62 -3.02 -1.49 6.18
C LEU A 62 -3.36 -0.04 5.83
N HIS A 63 -4.23 0.59 6.62
CA HIS A 63 -4.55 2.00 6.50
C HIS A 63 -3.89 2.78 7.63
N LEU A 64 -3.02 3.72 7.29
CA LEU A 64 -2.26 4.49 8.28
C LEU A 64 -2.77 5.94 8.32
N LEU A 65 -3.15 6.38 9.51
CA LEU A 65 -3.63 7.73 9.80
C LEU A 65 -2.70 8.41 10.81
N GLY A 66 -2.25 9.62 10.49
CA GLY A 66 -1.43 10.41 11.42
C GLY A 66 -1.11 11.82 10.95
N HIS A 67 -1.03 12.05 9.64
CA HIS A 67 -0.77 13.38 9.11
C HIS A 67 -1.96 14.33 9.26
N LYS A 68 -1.66 15.59 9.58
CA LYS A 68 -2.63 16.68 9.62
C LYS A 68 -2.83 17.30 8.24
N HIS A 69 -1.79 17.31 7.41
CA HIS A 69 -1.82 17.85 6.05
C HIS A 69 -1.59 16.77 4.99
N SER A 70 -1.55 17.20 3.73
CA SER A 70 -1.44 16.29 2.61
C SER A 70 -0.08 15.59 2.59
N VAL A 71 -0.06 14.27 2.49
CA VAL A 71 1.15 13.48 2.31
C VAL A 71 1.76 13.86 0.96
N SER A 72 3.05 14.17 0.98
CA SER A 72 3.81 14.62 -0.19
C SER A 72 4.83 13.60 -0.68
N ALA A 73 5.35 12.73 0.21
CA ALA A 73 6.33 11.71 -0.16
C ALA A 73 6.26 10.49 0.74
N LEU A 74 6.70 9.35 0.19
CA LEU A 74 6.82 8.07 0.88
C LEU A 74 8.19 7.46 0.57
N SER A 75 8.78 6.75 1.54
CA SER A 75 10.00 5.98 1.33
C SER A 75 10.09 4.82 2.30
N PHE A 76 10.46 3.63 1.81
CA PHE A 76 10.80 2.51 2.69
C PHE A 76 12.23 2.63 3.19
N GLY A 77 12.46 2.24 4.44
CA GLY A 77 13.80 1.99 4.95
C GLY A 77 14.49 0.85 4.21
N ASN A 78 15.81 0.75 4.37
CA ASN A 78 16.63 -0.31 3.75
C ASN A 78 16.83 -1.53 4.66
N THR A 79 16.32 -1.49 5.90
CA THR A 79 16.37 -2.60 6.85
C THR A 79 15.12 -3.47 6.70
N THR A 80 15.31 -4.78 6.83
CA THR A 80 14.20 -5.75 6.74
C THR A 80 13.47 -5.95 8.07
N GLU A 81 14.12 -5.69 9.21
CA GLU A 81 13.54 -5.87 10.53
C GLU A 81 14.07 -4.83 11.54
N PRO A 82 13.24 -3.87 11.98
CA PRO A 82 11.90 -3.61 11.47
C PRO A 82 11.94 -3.02 10.05
N LEU A 83 10.97 -3.40 9.22
CA LEU A 83 10.70 -2.69 7.97
C LEU A 83 9.94 -1.41 8.30
N LEU A 84 10.61 -0.28 8.08
CA LEU A 84 10.08 1.05 8.33
C LEU A 84 9.56 1.68 7.04
N LEU A 85 8.46 2.42 7.15
CA LEU A 85 7.96 3.31 6.11
C LEU A 85 8.02 4.74 6.65
N CYS A 86 8.61 5.66 5.89
CA CYS A 86 8.54 7.09 6.16
C CYS A 86 7.45 7.72 5.29
N SER A 87 6.63 8.56 5.89
CA SER A 87 5.73 9.46 5.18
C SER A 87 6.01 10.90 5.55
N ALA A 88 6.07 11.77 4.55
CA ALA A 88 6.29 13.19 4.75
C ALA A 88 5.03 13.99 4.43
N SER A 89 4.81 15.04 5.20
CA SER A 89 3.87 16.11 4.90
C SER A 89 4.49 17.46 5.28
N HIS A 90 3.72 18.53 5.13
CA HIS A 90 4.20 19.89 5.44
C HIS A 90 4.51 20.07 6.93
N GLU A 91 3.77 19.38 7.82
CA GLU A 91 3.92 19.54 9.26
C GLU A 91 4.97 18.62 9.89
N CYS A 92 5.17 17.43 9.33
CA CYS A 92 6.07 16.44 9.92
C CYS A 92 6.44 15.33 8.95
N VAL A 93 7.42 14.53 9.40
CA VAL A 93 7.68 13.18 8.87
C VAL A 93 7.26 12.19 9.95
N ILE A 94 6.51 11.15 9.56
CA ILE A 94 6.13 10.05 10.44
C ILE A 94 6.88 8.80 9.97
N VAL A 95 7.42 8.05 10.93
CA VAL A 95 8.06 6.75 10.70
C VAL A 95 7.14 5.68 11.25
N TRP A 96 6.70 4.78 10.37
CA TRP A 96 5.79 3.69 10.67
C TRP A 96 6.57 2.38 10.78
N ASN A 97 6.44 1.69 11.90
CA ASN A 97 6.83 0.29 12.00
C ASN A 97 5.66 -0.57 11.50
N LEU A 98 5.82 -1.19 10.33
CA LEU A 98 4.71 -1.90 9.68
C LEU A 98 4.24 -3.13 10.48
N ALA A 99 5.14 -3.79 11.22
CA ALA A 99 4.78 -4.92 12.06
C ALA A 99 3.90 -4.48 13.24
N GLU A 100 4.31 -3.40 13.92
CA GLU A 100 3.51 -2.82 15.01
C GLU A 100 2.16 -2.28 14.52
N CYS A 101 2.13 -1.63 13.35
CA CYS A 101 0.89 -1.17 12.74
C CYS A 101 -0.05 -2.35 12.45
N ALA A 102 0.46 -3.41 11.81
CA ALA A 102 -0.35 -4.59 11.51
C ALA A 102 -0.87 -5.32 12.75
N GLN A 103 -0.11 -5.31 13.85
CA GLN A 103 -0.54 -5.87 15.13
C GLN A 103 -1.69 -5.04 15.72
N LYS A 104 -1.55 -3.71 15.75
CA LYS A 104 -2.59 -2.81 16.29
C LYS A 104 -3.91 -2.89 15.53
N GLU A 105 -3.87 -3.12 14.21
CA GLU A 105 -5.09 -3.32 13.40
C GLU A 105 -5.83 -4.62 13.74
N GLN A 106 -5.14 -5.64 14.27
CA GLN A 106 -5.76 -6.91 14.68
C GLN A 106 -6.31 -6.86 16.11
N GLU A 107 -5.82 -5.94 16.94
CA GLU A 107 -6.25 -5.74 18.32
C GLU A 107 -7.47 -4.82 18.45
N GLY A 108 -7.93 -4.24 17.33
CA GLY A 108 -9.06 -3.29 17.22
C GLY A 108 -10.40 -3.92 16.87
#